data_AF-A0A0D9P183-F1
#
_entry.id   AF-A0A0D9P183-F1
#
_cell.length_a   1.000
_cell.length_b   1.000
_cell.length_c   1.000
_cell.angle_alpha   90.00
_cell.angle_beta   90.00
_cell.angle_gamma   90.00
#
_symmetry.space_group_name_H-M   'P 1'
#
loop_
_entity.id
_entity.type
_entity.pdbx_description
1 polymer ?
#
loop_
_entity_poly.entity_id
_entity_poly.type
_entity_poly.pdbx_seq_one_letter_code
_entity_poly.pdbx_strand_id
1 'polypeptide(L)'
;MFEIWPYRGYGIELYGLPPAIANVPETWPVWRAGQGRIMLLGLLMHVFYWRRQYAVCDVLLMGTAFLGINDCMVVWHNGDKTWAWIRLFGSFAFAAAGLFGLTQGPGAKNKTS
;
A
#
# COMPACT_ATOMS: atom_id res chain seq x y z
N MET A 1 -16.84 -24.68 -13.19
CA MET A 1 -16.24 -25.27 -11.97
C MET A 1 -14.75 -24.96 -12.00
N PHE A 2 -14.31 -23.93 -11.28
CA PHE A 2 -12.89 -23.56 -11.13
C PHE A 2 -12.63 -23.54 -9.62
N GLU A 3 -12.10 -24.64 -9.11
CA GLU A 3 -11.77 -24.86 -7.72
C GLU A 3 -10.34 -24.36 -7.49
N ILE A 4 -10.22 -23.17 -6.90
CA ILE A 4 -8.91 -22.55 -6.60
C ILE A 4 -8.79 -22.28 -5.09
N TRP A 5 -8.25 -23.31 -4.39
CA TRP A 5 -7.70 -23.31 -3.02
C TRP A 5 -8.69 -23.11 -1.83
N PRO A 6 -8.39 -23.67 -0.63
CA PRO A 6 -9.26 -23.59 0.53
C PRO A 6 -9.27 -22.15 1.05
N TYR A 7 -10.43 -21.53 0.91
CA TYR A 7 -10.71 -20.19 1.34
C TYR A 7 -10.77 -20.12 2.87
N ARG A 8 -9.66 -19.77 3.53
CA ARG A 8 -9.71 -19.28 4.91
C ARG A 8 -9.21 -17.85 4.96
N GLY A 9 -9.99 -16.97 5.59
CA GLY A 9 -9.77 -15.53 5.78
C GLY A 9 -8.55 -15.16 6.64
N TYR A 10 -7.52 -16.02 6.71
CA TYR A 10 -6.31 -15.84 7.52
C TYR A 10 -5.65 -14.46 7.33
N GLY A 11 -5.73 -13.90 6.11
CA GLY A 11 -5.16 -12.59 5.81
C GLY A 11 -5.97 -11.39 6.32
N ILE A 12 -7.26 -11.54 6.64
CA ILE A 12 -8.13 -10.50 7.21
C ILE A 12 -8.10 -10.56 8.74
N GLU A 13 -8.08 -11.78 9.30
CA GLU A 13 -7.91 -12.03 10.74
C GLU A 13 -6.56 -11.50 11.24
N LEU A 14 -5.50 -11.58 10.44
CA LEU A 14 -4.17 -11.08 10.78
C LEU A 14 -4.19 -9.57 11.13
N TYR A 15 -5.07 -8.79 10.49
CA TYR A 15 -5.22 -7.35 10.76
C TYR A 15 -6.13 -7.05 11.96
N GLY A 16 -6.60 -8.07 12.67
CA GLY A 16 -7.46 -7.94 13.84
C GLY A 16 -8.86 -7.40 13.51
N LEU A 17 -9.31 -7.51 12.26
CA LEU A 17 -10.66 -7.06 11.88
C LEU A 17 -11.74 -7.90 12.60
N PRO A 18 -12.94 -7.32 12.83
CA PRO A 18 -13.99 -7.98 13.59
C PRO A 18 -14.39 -9.30 12.91
N PRO A 19 -14.72 -10.35 13.68
CA PRO A 19 -15.11 -11.65 13.12
C PRO A 19 -16.34 -11.56 12.21
N ALA A 20 -17.19 -10.54 12.39
CA ALA A 20 -18.31 -10.22 11.51
C ALA A 20 -17.91 -9.81 10.08
N ILE A 21 -16.66 -9.42 9.85
CA ILE A 21 -16.12 -9.06 8.53
C ILE A 21 -15.15 -10.14 8.05
N ALA A 22 -14.36 -10.71 8.95
CA ALA A 22 -13.35 -11.72 8.64
C ALA A 22 -13.94 -13.08 8.24
N ASN A 23 -15.08 -13.49 8.83
CA ASN A 23 -15.70 -14.79 8.56
C ASN A 23 -16.71 -14.79 7.39
N VAL A 24 -16.90 -13.64 6.74
CA VAL A 24 -17.89 -13.49 5.67
C VAL A 24 -17.20 -13.78 4.32
N PRO A 25 -17.55 -14.88 3.62
CA PRO A 25 -16.85 -15.30 2.39
C PRO A 25 -16.92 -14.27 1.25
N GLU A 26 -17.93 -13.41 1.25
CA GLU A 26 -18.13 -12.33 0.28
C GLU A 26 -17.07 -11.21 0.41
N THR A 27 -16.47 -11.02 1.59
CA THR A 27 -15.44 -9.98 1.79
C THR A 27 -14.06 -10.41 1.29
N TRP A 28 -13.83 -11.72 1.16
CA TRP A 28 -12.57 -12.32 0.77
C TRP A 28 -12.10 -11.98 -0.66
N PRO A 29 -12.94 -12.03 -1.72
CA PRO A 29 -12.53 -11.64 -3.06
C PRO A 29 -12.23 -10.14 -3.15
N VAL A 30 -12.98 -9.29 -2.43
CA VAL A 30 -12.76 -7.84 -2.38
C VAL A 30 -11.40 -7.54 -1.76
N TRP A 31 -11.06 -8.20 -0.65
CA TRP A 31 -9.76 -8.05 0.01
C TRP A 31 -8.59 -8.41 -0.91
N ARG A 32 -8.65 -9.56 -1.60
CA ARG A 32 -7.60 -9.97 -2.55
C ARG A 32 -7.50 -9.04 -3.74
N ALA A 33 -8.62 -8.60 -4.30
CA ALA A 33 -8.62 -7.63 -5.39
C ALA A 33 -7.97 -6.32 -4.95
N GLY A 34 -8.22 -5.87 -3.72
CA GLY A 34 -7.56 -4.72 -3.09
C GLY A 34 -6.04 -4.90 -3.00
N GLN A 35 -5.57 -6.01 -2.42
CA GLN A 35 -4.14 -6.31 -2.30
C GLN A 35 -3.45 -6.45 -3.66
N GLY A 36 -4.11 -7.07 -4.64
CA GLY A 36 -3.63 -7.17 -6.01
C GLY A 36 -3.45 -5.81 -6.67
N ARG A 37 -4.39 -4.87 -6.45
CA ARG A 37 -4.28 -3.50 -6.96
C ARG A 37 -3.07 -2.75 -6.37
N ILE A 38 -2.82 -2.88 -5.07
CA ILE A 38 -1.65 -2.28 -4.42
C ILE A 38 -0.35 -2.83 -5.02
N MET A 39 -0.26 -4.15 -5.22
CA MET A 39 0.91 -4.78 -5.85
C MET A 39 1.13 -4.29 -7.30
N LEU A 40 0.05 -4.18 -8.09
CA LEU A 40 0.09 -3.64 -9.45
C LEU A 40 0.55 -2.17 -9.48
N LEU A 41 0.05 -1.33 -8.56
CA LEU A 41 0.50 0.06 -8.43
C LEU A 41 1.98 0.17 -8.10
N GLY A 42 2.48 -0.68 -7.18
CA GLY A 42 3.91 -0.76 -6.86
C GLY A 42 4.76 -1.18 -8.06
N LEU A 43 4.32 -2.18 -8.82
CA LEU A 43 5.00 -2.64 -10.03
C LEU A 43 5.00 -1.56 -11.13
N LEU A 44 3.87 -0.88 -11.34
CA LEU A 44 3.76 0.26 -12.27
C LEU A 44 4.73 1.38 -11.87
N MET A 45 4.76 1.73 -10.60
CA MET A 45 5.69 2.74 -10.08
C MET A 45 7.15 2.34 -10.31
N HIS A 46 7.50 1.07 -10.14
CA HIS A 46 8.84 0.55 -10.43
C HIS A 46 9.20 0.67 -11.92
N VAL A 47 8.28 0.31 -12.82
CA VAL A 47 8.48 0.43 -14.27
C VAL A 47 8.65 1.90 -14.69
N PHE A 48 7.80 2.81 -14.19
CA PHE A 48 7.92 4.24 -14.50
C PHE A 48 9.19 4.88 -13.93
N TYR A 49 9.64 4.41 -12.76
CA TYR A 49 10.91 4.81 -12.18
C TYR A 49 12.09 4.42 -13.08
N TRP A 50 12.09 3.19 -13.62
CA TRP A 50 13.10 2.74 -14.60
C TRP A 50 13.09 3.61 -15.87
N ARG A 51 11.89 3.99 -16.35
CA ARG A 51 11.70 4.89 -17.50
C ARG A 51 12.03 6.35 -17.20
N ARG A 52 12.47 6.69 -15.98
CA ARG A 52 12.75 8.05 -15.49
C ARG A 52 11.57 9.02 -15.59
N GLN A 53 10.34 8.50 -15.61
CA GLN A 53 9.12 9.29 -15.65
C GLN A 53 8.67 9.69 -14.24
N TYR A 54 9.48 10.53 -13.58
CA TYR A 54 9.29 10.85 -12.17
C TYR A 54 7.99 11.58 -11.84
N ALA A 55 7.46 12.38 -12.77
CA ALA A 55 6.17 13.06 -12.59
C ALA A 55 5.00 12.07 -12.44
N VAL A 56 5.03 10.95 -13.17
CA VAL A 56 4.00 9.90 -13.06
C VAL A 56 4.17 9.13 -11.75
N CYS A 57 5.40 8.82 -11.36
CA CYS A 57 5.68 8.21 -10.06
C CYS A 57 5.18 9.06 -8.90
N ASP A 58 5.31 10.39 -8.97
CA ASP A 58 4.88 11.30 -7.91
C ASP A 58 3.35 11.30 -7.74
N VAL A 59 2.60 11.28 -8.85
CA VAL A 59 1.13 11.14 -8.84
C VAL A 59 0.72 9.79 -8.25
N LEU A 60 1.36 8.70 -8.67
CA LEU A 60 1.09 7.36 -8.12
C LEU A 60 1.40 7.29 -6.64
N LEU A 61 2.53 7.88 -6.21
CA LEU A 61 2.94 7.93 -4.81
C LEU A 61 1.90 8.69 -3.97
N MET A 62 1.47 9.87 -4.40
CA MET A 62 0.42 10.63 -3.72
C MET A 62 -0.91 9.86 -3.65
N GLY A 63 -1.31 9.19 -4.73
CA GLY A 63 -2.50 8.34 -4.74
C GLY A 63 -2.42 7.18 -3.74
N THR A 64 -1.26 6.52 -3.66
CA THR A 64 -1.02 5.44 -2.68
C THR A 64 -0.97 5.95 -1.25
N ALA A 65 -0.48 7.18 -1.01
CA ALA A 65 -0.48 7.80 0.30
C ALA A 65 -1.91 8.04 0.82
N PHE A 66 -2.81 8.55 -0.03
CA PHE A 66 -4.23 8.69 0.34
C PHE A 66 -4.90 7.34 0.64
N LEU A 67 -4.59 6.30 -0.14
CA LEU A 67 -5.05 4.93 0.14
C LEU A 67 -4.52 4.42 1.49
N GLY A 68 -3.25 4.67 1.79
CA GLY A 68 -2.62 4.28 3.05
C GLY A 68 -3.23 4.97 4.27
N ILE A 69 -3.57 6.26 4.16
CA ILE A 69 -4.28 7.00 5.22
C ILE A 69 -5.67 6.41 5.44
N ASN A 70 -6.41 6.13 4.37
CA ASN A 70 -7.74 5.50 4.47
C ASN A 70 -7.65 4.13 5.16
N ASP A 71 -6.72 3.29 4.74
CA ASP A 71 -6.50 1.95 5.31
C ASP A 71 -6.07 2.05 6.79
N CYS A 72 -5.23 3.03 7.14
CA CYS A 72 -4.85 3.30 8.53
C CYS A 72 -6.04 3.71 9.40
N MET A 73 -6.94 4.57 8.91
CA MET A 73 -8.16 4.95 9.64
C MET A 73 -9.11 3.76 9.86
N VAL A 74 -9.26 2.90 8.84
CA VAL A 74 -10.11 1.70 8.93
C VAL A 74 -9.57 0.72 9.98
N VAL A 75 -8.26 0.44 9.96
CA VAL A 75 -7.62 -0.45 10.94
C VAL A 75 -7.61 0.18 12.34
N TRP A 76 -7.44 1.50 12.46
CA TRP A 76 -7.45 2.18 13.75
C TRP A 76 -8.81 2.10 14.46
N HIS A 77 -9.91 2.16 13.69
CA HIS A 77 -11.27 2.13 14.24
C HIS A 77 -11.81 0.71 14.40
N ASN A 78 -11.46 -0.22 13.50
CA ASN A 78 -12.10 -1.54 13.43
C ASN A 78 -11.15 -2.72 13.66
N GLY A 79 -9.84 -2.51 13.69
CA GLY A 79 -8.84 -3.57 13.73
C GLY A 79 -7.84 -3.43 14.88
N ASP A 80 -6.75 -4.19 14.76
CA ASP A 80 -5.65 -4.13 15.71
C ASP A 80 -4.76 -2.91 15.42
N LYS A 81 -4.68 -2.01 16.40
CA LYS A 81 -3.92 -0.75 16.33
C LYS A 81 -2.42 -0.98 16.09
N THR A 82 -1.89 -2.15 16.44
CA THR A 82 -0.48 -2.50 16.21
C THR A 82 -0.14 -2.47 14.72
N TRP A 83 -1.03 -2.99 13.87
CA TRP A 83 -0.84 -3.00 12.42
C TRP A 83 -1.00 -1.62 11.78
N ALA A 84 -1.87 -0.78 12.35
CA ALA A 84 -1.98 0.62 11.94
C ALA A 84 -0.66 1.37 12.19
N TRP A 85 -0.04 1.16 13.36
CA TRP A 85 1.24 1.77 13.69
C TRP A 85 2.38 1.30 12.78
N ILE A 86 2.50 0.00 12.53
CA ILE A 86 3.54 -0.54 11.63
C ILE A 86 3.42 0.09 10.23
N ARG A 87 2.20 0.21 9.70
CA ARG A 87 1.96 0.83 8.40
C ARG A 87 2.26 2.32 8.41
N LEU A 88 1.83 3.05 9.43
CA LEU A 88 2.09 4.49 9.54
C LEU A 88 3.60 4.78 9.61
N PHE A 89 4.33 4.07 10.48
CA PHE A 89 5.78 4.23 10.60
C PHE A 89 6.53 3.77 9.35
N GLY A 90 6.09 2.68 8.72
CA GLY A 90 6.66 2.22 7.45
C GLY A 90 6.51 3.27 6.35
N SER A 91 5.29 3.79 6.15
CA SER A 91 5.03 4.86 5.18
C SER A 91 5.79 6.14 5.50
N PHE A 92 5.90 6.51 6.78
CA PHE A 92 6.66 7.68 7.20
C PHE A 92 8.16 7.51 6.94
N ALA A 93 8.72 6.32 7.16
CA ALA A 93 10.11 6.02 6.84
C ALA A 93 10.40 6.15 5.34
N PHE A 94 9.49 5.68 4.49
CA PHE A 94 9.61 5.86 3.03
C PHE A 94 9.47 7.33 2.61
N ALA A 95 8.54 8.08 3.22
CA ALA A 95 8.40 9.52 2.97
C ALA A 95 9.65 10.31 3.40
N ALA A 96 10.20 9.99 4.57
CA ALA A 96 11.43 10.58 5.07
C ALA A 96 12.62 10.26 4.15
N ALA A 97 12.76 9.01 3.69
CA ALA A 97 13.78 8.63 2.72
C ALA A 97 13.69 9.44 1.42
N GLY A 98 12.46 9.74 0.95
CA GLY A 98 12.22 10.62 -0.19
C GLY A 98 12.63 12.07 0.07
N LEU A 99 12.32 12.61 1.26
CA LEU A 99 12.68 13.96 1.67
C LEU A 99 14.20 14.15 1.77
N PHE A 100 14.93 13.16 2.28
CA PHE A 100 16.39 13.15 2.33
C PHE A 100 17.06 12.91 0.96
N GLY A 101 16.29 12.79 -0.12
CA GLY A 101 16.81 12.65 -1.47
C GLY A 101 17.37 11.26 -1.78
N LEU A 102 17.18 10.26 -0.91
CA LEU A 102 17.66 8.89 -1.12
C LEU A 102 16.94 8.19 -2.29
N THR A 103 15.78 8.72 -2.71
CA THR A 103 14.99 8.22 -3.85
C THR A 103 14.97 9.20 -5.03
N GLN A 104 15.76 10.28 -5.00
CA GLN A 104 15.83 11.23 -6.12
C GLN A 104 16.69 10.65 -7.26
N GLY A 105 16.13 10.67 -8.48
CA GLY A 105 16.86 10.26 -9.68
C GLY A 105 18.04 11.18 -10.01
N PRO A 106 18.97 10.75 -10.89
CA PRO A 106 20.22 11.48 -11.19
C PRO A 106 20.08 12.94 -11.63
N GLY A 107 18.89 13.39 -12.02
CA GLY A 107 18.62 14.75 -12.52
C GLY A 107 18.46 15.84 -11.47
N ALA A 108 18.39 15.54 -10.17
CA ALA A 108 18.19 16.56 -9.13
C ALA A 108 19.45 17.39 -8.83
N LYS A 109 20.65 16.92 -9.21
CA LYS A 109 21.93 17.60 -8.90
C LYS A 109 22.27 18.81 -9.79
N ASN A 110 21.49 19.08 -10.84
CA ASN A 110 21.83 20.11 -11.85
C ASN A 110 20.97 21.39 -11.76
N LYS A 111 20.56 21.82 -10.56
CA LYS A 111 19.80 23.08 -10.37
C LYS A 111 20.46 24.09 -9.42
N THR A 112 21.78 24.02 -9.29
CA THR A 112 22.57 25.05 -8.60
C THR A 112 23.75 25.43 -9.49
N SER A 113 23.49 26.33 -10.44
CA SER A 113 24.49 27.23 -11.02
C SER A 113 23.97 28.65 -10.89
#